data_AF-A0A942JDM7-F1
#
_entry.id   AF-A0A942JDM7-F1
#
_cell.length_a   1.000
_cell.length_b   1.000
_cell.length_c   1.000
_cell.angle_alpha   90.00
_cell.angle_beta   90.00
_cell.angle_gamma   90.00
#
_symmetry.space_group_name_H-M   'P 1'
#
loop_
_entity.id
_entity.type
_entity.pdbx_description
1 polymer ?
#
loop_
_entity_poly.entity_id
_entity_poly.type
_entity_poly.pdbx_seq_one_letter_code
_entity_poly.pdbx_strand_id
1 'polypeptide(L)'
;MNKNLTSEPLTAGVLVHRGICDLLQRGTMPTTVEIDRLVVSLTPSTKSPNVNDRAFRQRIGAGIRSYFWRFALGRPWHVVTTEMAIGDSRIDVVWSDGYRYLFDEVKSGLVTQLAIEGSGGRQTDRYARLGRHYLGERFAGVRCLTLLDPTRAVLKSAPGVGQPIPVDLLAEAA
;
A
#
# COMPACT_ATOMS: atom_id res chain seq x y z
N MET A 1 14.29 19.97 24.62
CA MET A 1 15.03 19.68 23.37
C MET A 1 14.06 19.02 22.40
N ASN A 2 13.34 19.82 21.61
CA ASN A 2 12.31 19.34 20.68
C ASN A 2 12.97 18.70 19.47
N LYS A 3 12.98 17.36 19.41
CA LYS A 3 13.37 16.63 18.20
C LYS A 3 12.31 16.86 17.12
N ASN A 4 12.79 17.15 15.91
CA ASN A 4 12.01 17.36 14.68
C ASN A 4 10.90 16.31 14.51
N LEU A 5 9.65 16.68 14.83
CA LEU A 5 8.44 15.88 14.57
C LEU A 5 8.13 15.71 13.07
N THR A 6 8.84 16.41 12.19
CA THR A 6 8.59 16.42 10.75
C THR A 6 9.13 15.19 10.01
N SER A 7 10.09 14.44 10.58
CA SER A 7 10.65 13.24 9.92
C SER A 7 9.91 11.93 10.26
N GLU A 8 9.20 11.89 11.38
CA GLU A 8 8.62 10.65 11.90
C GLU A 8 7.45 10.12 11.05
N PRO A 9 6.47 10.93 10.60
CA PRO A 9 5.38 10.44 9.75
C PRO A 9 5.86 9.91 8.40
N LEU A 10 6.85 10.58 7.79
CA LEU A 10 7.49 10.15 6.54
C LEU A 10 8.18 8.79 6.74
N THR A 11 8.85 8.61 7.89
CA THR A 11 9.53 7.35 8.22
C THR A 11 8.53 6.21 8.44
N ALA A 12 7.41 6.45 9.12
CA ALA A 12 6.37 5.42 9.33
C ALA A 12 5.81 4.91 8.00
N GLY A 13 5.52 5.80 7.06
CA GLY A 13 4.98 5.41 5.75
C GLY A 13 5.94 4.53 4.96
N VAL A 14 7.22 4.90 4.91
CA VAL A 14 8.27 4.10 4.26
C VAL A 14 8.35 2.70 4.87
N LEU A 15 8.30 2.58 6.21
CA LEU A 15 8.36 1.28 6.89
C LEU A 15 7.10 0.44 6.65
N VAL A 16 5.93 1.06 6.49
CA VAL A 16 4.71 0.34 6.11
C VAL A 16 4.83 -0.25 4.70
N HIS A 17 5.28 0.53 3.71
CA HIS A 17 5.47 0.04 2.34
C HIS A 17 6.48 -1.11 2.30
N ARG A 18 7.63 -0.93 2.96
CA ARG A 18 8.64 -1.98 3.09
C ARG A 18 8.08 -3.24 3.73
N GLY A 19 7.35 -3.12 4.84
CA GLY A 19 6.77 -4.27 5.52
C GLY A 19 5.74 -5.02 4.68
N ILE A 20 4.93 -4.31 3.89
CA ILE A 20 4.00 -4.92 2.93
C ILE A 20 4.77 -5.69 1.86
N CYS A 21 5.80 -5.07 1.26
CA CYS A 21 6.61 -5.71 0.23
C CYS A 21 7.33 -6.96 0.75
N ASP A 22 7.98 -6.87 1.91
CA ASP A 22 8.72 -7.97 2.55
C ASP A 22 7.82 -9.17 2.87
N LEU A 23 6.53 -8.96 3.14
CA LEU A 23 5.56 -10.03 3.41
C LEU A 23 4.95 -10.59 2.12
N LEU A 24 4.60 -9.74 1.15
CA LEU A 24 4.08 -10.19 -0.14
C LEU A 24 5.09 -11.08 -0.89
N GLN A 25 6.39 -10.75 -0.81
CA GLN A 25 7.45 -11.56 -1.42
C GLN A 25 7.59 -12.97 -0.81
N ARG A 26 7.01 -13.23 0.36
CA ARG A 26 6.97 -14.59 0.95
C ARG A 26 5.90 -15.47 0.33
N GLY A 27 4.95 -14.90 -0.42
CA GLY A 27 3.93 -15.63 -1.17
C GLY A 27 2.79 -16.22 -0.32
N THR A 28 2.72 -15.90 0.97
CA THR A 28 1.67 -16.38 1.88
C THR A 28 1.03 -15.23 2.65
N MET A 29 -0.25 -15.36 2.99
CA MET A 29 -0.93 -14.41 3.86
C MET A 29 -0.27 -14.42 5.24
N PRO A 30 0.23 -13.28 5.75
CA PRO A 30 0.93 -13.25 7.02
C PRO A 30 -0.02 -13.35 8.20
N THR A 31 0.41 -14.06 9.24
CA THR A 31 -0.24 -14.08 10.54
C THR A 31 0.05 -12.80 11.34
N THR A 32 -0.77 -12.52 12.36
CA THR A 32 -0.52 -11.40 13.30
C THR A 32 0.86 -11.48 13.93
N VAL A 33 1.31 -12.68 14.29
CA VAL A 33 2.63 -12.92 14.92
C VAL A 33 3.77 -12.59 13.96
N GLU A 34 3.64 -12.92 12.67
CA GLU A 34 4.64 -12.59 11.66
C GLU A 34 4.73 -11.09 11.41
N ILE A 35 3.59 -10.40 11.37
CA ILE A 35 3.55 -8.93 11.25
C ILE A 35 4.23 -8.30 12.48
N ASP A 36 3.93 -8.76 13.69
CA ASP A 36 4.52 -8.20 14.90
C ASP A 36 6.03 -8.38 14.95
N ARG A 37 6.52 -9.56 14.57
CA ARG A 37 7.97 -9.83 14.45
C ARG A 37 8.62 -8.91 13.43
N LEU A 38 7.98 -8.70 12.28
CA LEU A 38 8.47 -7.80 11.24
C LEU A 38 8.49 -6.34 11.71
N VAL A 39 7.45 -5.88 12.40
CA VAL A 39 7.42 -4.52 12.96
C VAL A 39 8.58 -4.30 13.94
N VAL A 40 8.87 -5.29 14.79
CA VAL A 40 10.03 -5.24 15.70
C VAL A 40 11.35 -5.18 14.93
N SER A 41 11.52 -5.95 13.86
CA SER A 41 12.76 -5.93 13.07
C SER A 41 12.93 -4.64 12.25
N LEU A 42 11.83 -4.03 11.80
CA LEU A 42 11.83 -2.75 11.08
C LEU A 42 12.06 -1.54 11.98
N THR A 43 11.88 -1.68 13.29
CA THR A 43 11.98 -0.56 14.26
C THR A 43 13.04 -0.88 15.32
N PRO A 44 14.31 -0.48 15.08
CA PRO A 44 15.42 -0.76 15.99
C PRO A 44 15.05 -0.39 17.43
N SER A 45 15.23 -1.32 18.36
CA SER A 45 14.89 -1.06 19.75
C SER A 45 15.83 -0.02 20.34
N THR A 46 15.25 1.02 20.94
CA THR A 46 15.97 1.83 21.92
C THR A 46 16.22 0.97 23.17
N LYS A 47 17.30 1.24 23.91
CA LYS A 47 17.61 0.53 25.18
C LYS A 47 16.50 0.67 26.23
N SER A 48 15.64 1.69 26.09
CA SER A 48 14.49 1.94 26.95
C SER A 48 13.32 2.44 26.11
N PRO A 49 12.42 1.55 25.65
CA PRO A 49 11.30 1.93 24.80
C PRO A 49 10.38 2.90 25.54
N ASN A 50 10.18 4.08 24.96
CA ASN A 50 9.26 5.06 25.49
C ASN A 50 7.85 4.93 24.87
N VAL A 51 6.89 5.74 25.33
CA VAL A 51 5.51 5.73 24.82
C VAL A 51 5.44 6.02 23.32
N ASN A 52 6.28 6.92 22.81
CA ASN A 52 6.32 7.28 21.40
C ASN A 52 6.85 6.11 20.54
N ASP A 53 7.89 5.41 21.00
CA ASP A 53 8.41 4.22 20.29
C ASP A 53 7.33 3.14 20.13
N ARG A 54 6.50 2.94 21.17
CA ARG A 54 5.35 2.02 21.12
C ARG A 54 4.29 2.50 20.15
N ALA A 55 3.91 3.78 20.22
CA ALA A 55 2.91 4.36 19.30
C ALA A 55 3.36 4.27 17.83
N PHE A 56 4.64 4.52 17.56
CA PHE A 56 5.25 4.41 16.24
C PHE A 56 5.16 2.98 15.70
N ARG A 57 5.54 1.97 16.51
CA ARG A 57 5.39 0.55 16.16
C ARG A 57 3.93 0.17 15.90
N GLN A 58 3.02 0.61 16.76
CA GLN A 58 1.59 0.35 16.60
C GLN A 58 1.07 0.94 15.29
N ARG A 59 1.51 2.15 14.91
CA ARG A 59 1.13 2.77 13.63
C ARG A 59 1.61 1.95 12.43
N ILE A 60 2.86 1.48 12.44
CA ILE A 60 3.40 0.64 11.37
C ILE A 60 2.63 -0.69 11.29
N GLY A 61 2.45 -1.36 12.42
CA GLY A 61 1.71 -2.62 12.49
C GLY A 61 0.25 -2.48 12.04
N ALA A 62 -0.44 -1.41 12.44
CA ALA A 62 -1.80 -1.13 12.01
C ALA A 62 -1.90 -0.90 10.49
N GLY A 63 -0.94 -0.18 9.90
CA GLY A 63 -0.86 0.01 8.44
C GLY A 63 -0.69 -1.31 7.69
N ILE A 64 0.30 -2.11 8.09
CA ILE A 64 0.58 -3.42 7.47
C ILE A 64 -0.64 -4.35 7.60
N ARG A 65 -1.22 -4.47 8.80
CA ARG A 65 -2.42 -5.28 9.02
C ARG A 65 -3.59 -4.80 8.17
N SER A 66 -3.83 -3.49 8.10
CA SER A 66 -4.92 -2.92 7.29
C SER A 66 -4.79 -3.32 5.82
N TYR A 67 -3.58 -3.30 5.27
CA TYR A 67 -3.33 -3.77 3.90
C TYR A 67 -3.72 -5.24 3.71
N PHE A 68 -3.16 -6.13 4.52
CA PHE A 68 -3.39 -7.57 4.36
C PHE A 68 -4.84 -8.00 4.65
N TRP A 69 -5.48 -7.40 5.65
CA TRP A 69 -6.86 -7.77 6.00
C TRP A 69 -7.93 -7.19 5.08
N ARG A 70 -7.66 -6.09 4.38
CA ARG A 70 -8.69 -5.38 3.60
C ARG A 70 -8.43 -5.38 2.11
N PHE A 71 -7.17 -5.42 1.68
CA PHE A 71 -6.79 -5.09 0.31
C PHE A 71 -5.90 -6.12 -0.38
N ALA A 72 -5.11 -6.92 0.34
CA ALA A 72 -4.33 -7.98 -0.28
C ALA A 72 -5.28 -8.94 -1.02
N LEU A 73 -5.01 -9.18 -2.31
CA LEU A 73 -5.89 -10.02 -3.11
C LEU A 73 -5.64 -11.50 -2.80
N GLY A 74 -6.73 -12.26 -2.77
CA GLY A 74 -6.73 -13.72 -2.76
C GLY A 74 -6.62 -14.30 -4.18
N ARG A 75 -6.82 -15.61 -4.29
CA ARG A 75 -6.87 -16.28 -5.60
C ARG A 75 -8.04 -15.71 -6.44
N PRO A 76 -7.91 -15.65 -7.78
CA PRO A 76 -6.82 -16.14 -8.61
C PRO A 76 -5.61 -15.19 -8.70
N TRP A 77 -5.66 -14.03 -8.04
CA TRP A 77 -4.60 -13.05 -8.09
C TRP A 77 -3.35 -13.53 -7.34
N HIS A 78 -2.19 -13.26 -7.92
CA HIS A 78 -0.89 -13.45 -7.30
C HIS A 78 -0.04 -12.20 -7.48
N VAL A 79 0.89 -11.99 -6.54
CA VAL A 79 1.85 -10.90 -6.63
C VAL A 79 2.83 -11.21 -7.74
N VAL A 80 2.95 -10.31 -8.71
CA VAL A 80 3.96 -10.37 -9.78
C VAL A 80 5.25 -9.77 -9.29
N THR A 81 5.16 -8.56 -8.73
CA THR A 81 6.30 -7.82 -8.20
C THR A 81 5.82 -6.72 -7.25
N THR A 82 6.77 -6.18 -6.50
CA THR A 82 6.60 -5.04 -5.59
C THR A 82 7.63 -3.99 -5.97
N GLU A 83 7.29 -2.71 -5.79
CA GLU A 83 8.20 -1.59 -6.06
C GLU A 83 8.69 -1.54 -7.52
N MET A 84 7.79 -1.83 -8.47
CA MET A 84 8.11 -1.87 -9.90
C MET A 84 8.33 -0.47 -10.44
N ALA A 85 9.50 -0.22 -11.04
CA ALA A 85 9.74 1.01 -11.79
C ALA A 85 8.85 1.09 -13.04
N ILE A 86 8.21 2.23 -13.27
CA ILE A 86 7.40 2.51 -14.46
C ILE A 86 7.58 3.97 -14.89
N GLY A 87 8.25 4.20 -16.02
CA GLY A 87 8.75 5.54 -16.36
C GLY A 87 9.60 6.12 -15.23
N ASP A 88 9.35 7.37 -14.85
CA ASP A 88 10.07 8.07 -13.76
C ASP A 88 9.40 7.86 -12.39
N SER A 89 8.75 6.73 -12.17
CA SER A 89 7.94 6.49 -10.98
C SER A 89 7.96 5.02 -10.60
N ARG A 90 7.26 4.67 -9.51
CA ARG A 90 7.31 3.35 -8.89
C ARG A 90 5.92 2.91 -8.44
N ILE A 91 5.47 1.74 -8.88
CA ILE A 91 4.24 1.08 -8.44
C ILE A 91 4.54 0.28 -7.18
N ASP A 92 3.76 0.45 -6.13
CA ASP A 92 4.00 -0.26 -4.86
C ASP A 92 3.82 -1.78 -5.02
N VAL A 93 2.71 -2.23 -5.62
CA VAL A 93 2.43 -3.67 -5.85
C VAL A 93 1.79 -3.91 -7.21
N VAL A 94 2.22 -4.97 -7.88
CA VAL A 94 1.61 -5.44 -9.12
C VAL A 94 1.04 -6.84 -8.91
N TRP A 95 -0.24 -7.00 -9.18
CA TRP A 95 -0.97 -8.26 -9.13
C TRP A 95 -1.30 -8.76 -10.53
N SER A 96 -1.43 -10.08 -10.69
CA SER A 96 -1.98 -10.70 -11.90
C SER A 96 -2.87 -11.89 -11.58
N ASP A 97 -3.93 -12.10 -12.35
CA ASP A 97 -4.73 -13.34 -12.37
C ASP A 97 -4.31 -14.29 -13.51
N GLY A 98 -3.17 -14.01 -14.17
CA GLY A 98 -2.68 -14.70 -15.37
C GLY A 98 -3.13 -14.03 -16.67
N TYR A 99 -4.30 -13.38 -16.69
CA TYR A 99 -4.84 -12.72 -17.88
C TYR A 99 -4.75 -11.21 -17.79
N ARG A 100 -4.98 -10.66 -16.60
CA ARG A 100 -5.04 -9.24 -16.30
C ARG A 100 -3.99 -8.85 -15.26
N TYR A 101 -3.75 -7.55 -15.17
CA TYR A 101 -2.82 -6.92 -14.25
C TYR A 101 -3.50 -5.79 -13.51
N LEU A 102 -3.25 -5.70 -12.21
CA LEU A 102 -3.77 -4.65 -11.34
C LEU A 102 -2.61 -4.05 -10.54
N PHE A 103 -2.60 -2.73 -10.44
CA PHE A 103 -1.59 -2.02 -9.65
C PHE A 103 -2.20 -1.56 -8.32
N ASP A 104 -1.45 -1.66 -7.23
CA ASP A 104 -1.78 -0.97 -5.99
C ASP A 104 -0.87 0.24 -5.81
N GLU A 105 -1.48 1.32 -5.34
CA GLU A 105 -0.82 2.49 -4.78
C GLU A 105 -1.28 2.64 -3.34
N VAL A 106 -0.37 2.40 -2.39
CA VAL A 106 -0.65 2.35 -0.95
C VAL A 106 -0.43 3.73 -0.33
N LYS A 107 -1.38 4.15 0.52
CA LYS A 107 -1.33 5.41 1.25
C LYS A 107 -1.54 5.16 2.75
N SER A 108 -0.48 5.39 3.52
CA SER A 108 -0.44 5.17 4.98
C SER A 108 -0.71 6.43 5.82
N GLY A 109 -0.88 7.59 5.18
CA GLY A 109 -1.21 8.88 5.82
C GLY A 109 -2.71 9.19 5.88
N LEU A 110 -3.09 10.23 6.62
CA LEU A 110 -4.46 10.73 6.66
C LEU A 110 -4.83 11.41 5.34
N VAL A 111 -6.04 11.15 4.85
CA VAL A 111 -6.47 11.60 3.52
C VAL A 111 -6.63 13.12 3.41
N THR A 112 -6.83 13.83 4.53
CA THR A 112 -6.82 15.30 4.53
C THR A 112 -5.48 15.88 4.08
N GLN A 113 -4.35 15.22 4.38
CA GLN A 113 -3.04 15.62 3.84
C GLN A 113 -2.90 15.27 2.35
N LEU A 114 -3.43 14.12 1.92
CA LEU A 114 -3.34 13.66 0.53
C LEU A 114 -4.22 14.48 -0.44
N ALA A 115 -5.35 14.99 0.05
CA ALA A 115 -6.25 15.86 -0.71
C ALA A 115 -5.68 17.28 -0.90
N ILE A 116 -4.90 17.78 0.06
CA ILE A 116 -4.24 19.09 -0.02
C ILE A 116 -3.15 19.10 -1.11
N GLU A 117 -2.53 17.95 -1.40
CA GLU A 117 -1.39 17.91 -2.31
C GLU A 117 -1.76 17.93 -3.80
N GLY A 118 -3.02 17.72 -4.21
CA GLY A 118 -3.45 17.78 -5.63
C GLY A 118 -2.66 16.91 -6.63
N SER A 119 -1.69 16.13 -6.14
CA SER A 119 -0.62 15.44 -6.86
C SER A 119 -0.84 13.93 -6.83
N GLY A 120 -1.41 13.40 -5.73
CA GLY A 120 -1.77 11.98 -5.61
C GLY A 120 -2.80 11.52 -6.65
N GLY A 121 -3.75 12.40 -7.00
CA GLY A 121 -4.64 12.19 -8.13
C GLY A 121 -3.87 12.04 -9.45
N ARG A 122 -2.94 12.96 -9.71
CA ARG A 122 -2.12 12.98 -10.94
C ARG A 122 -1.19 11.77 -11.04
N GLN A 123 -0.67 11.28 -9.93
CA GLN A 123 0.20 10.09 -9.88
C GLN A 123 -0.59 8.84 -10.26
N THR A 124 -1.72 8.58 -9.61
CA THR A 124 -2.56 7.42 -9.91
C THR A 124 -3.16 7.48 -11.31
N ASP A 125 -3.53 8.66 -11.81
CA ASP A 125 -3.96 8.84 -13.20
C ASP A 125 -2.82 8.55 -14.20
N ARG A 126 -1.59 8.96 -13.86
CA ARG A 126 -0.40 8.64 -14.65
C ARG A 126 -0.17 7.14 -14.69
N TYR A 127 -0.30 6.45 -13.56
CA TYR A 127 -0.15 4.98 -13.49
C TYR A 127 -1.24 4.27 -14.29
N ALA A 128 -2.48 4.77 -14.26
CA ALA A 128 -3.54 4.23 -15.08
C ALA A 128 -3.24 4.37 -16.58
N ARG A 129 -2.73 5.53 -17.01
CA ARG A 129 -2.31 5.75 -18.41
C ARG A 129 -1.11 4.88 -18.80
N LEU A 130 -0.08 4.79 -17.95
CA LEU A 130 1.11 3.98 -18.22
C LEU A 130 0.77 2.49 -18.25
N GLY A 131 -0.02 2.00 -17.28
CA GLY A 131 -0.50 0.63 -17.25
C GLY A 131 -1.28 0.29 -18.52
N ARG A 132 -2.20 1.17 -18.94
CA ARG A 132 -2.93 1.00 -20.20
C ARG A 132 -1.99 1.01 -21.42
N HIS A 133 -0.98 1.86 -21.44
CA HIS A 133 -0.01 1.94 -22.53
C HIS A 133 0.82 0.65 -22.65
N TYR A 134 1.35 0.13 -21.54
CA TYR A 134 2.25 -1.03 -21.55
C TYR A 134 1.52 -2.38 -21.61
N LEU A 135 0.33 -2.49 -21.02
CA LEU A 135 -0.38 -3.76 -20.85
C LEU A 135 -1.67 -3.86 -21.68
N GLY A 136 -2.09 -2.76 -22.33
CA GLY A 136 -3.25 -2.72 -23.23
C GLY A 136 -4.55 -3.16 -22.54
N GLU A 137 -5.27 -4.09 -23.16
CA GLU A 137 -6.52 -4.67 -22.63
C GLU A 137 -6.33 -5.54 -21.39
N ARG A 138 -5.09 -5.95 -21.10
CA ARG A 138 -4.79 -6.73 -19.89
C ARG A 138 -4.72 -5.87 -18.64
N PHE A 139 -4.73 -4.54 -18.76
CA PHE A 139 -4.68 -3.65 -17.60
C PHE A 139 -6.07 -3.46 -16.97
N ALA A 140 -6.24 -3.94 -15.74
CA ALA A 140 -7.49 -3.83 -14.98
C ALA A 140 -7.64 -2.47 -14.26
N GLY A 141 -6.53 -1.79 -13.95
CA GLY A 141 -6.55 -0.48 -13.30
C GLY A 141 -5.53 -0.31 -12.18
N VAL A 142 -5.67 0.80 -11.44
CA VAL A 142 -4.88 1.12 -10.25
C VAL A 142 -5.81 1.24 -9.04
N ARG A 143 -5.60 0.44 -8.00
CA ARG A 143 -6.24 0.64 -6.70
C ARG A 143 -5.45 1.67 -5.90
N CYS A 144 -6.07 2.78 -5.56
CA CYS A 144 -5.53 3.75 -4.60
C CYS A 144 -6.05 3.36 -3.20
N LEU A 145 -5.16 2.86 -2.35
CA LEU A 145 -5.50 2.20 -1.09
C LEU A 145 -5.16 3.10 0.10
N THR A 146 -6.16 3.65 0.76
CA THR A 146 -6.01 4.48 1.96
C THR A 146 -6.12 3.63 3.22
N LEU A 147 -4.98 3.24 3.79
CA LEU A 147 -4.92 2.27 4.89
C LEU A 147 -5.62 2.73 6.17
N LEU A 148 -5.62 4.05 6.43
CA LEU A 148 -6.25 4.67 7.61
C LEU A 148 -7.72 5.07 7.37
N ASP A 149 -8.15 5.16 6.12
CA ASP A 149 -9.55 5.43 5.77
C ASP A 149 -9.97 4.57 4.57
N PRO A 150 -10.26 3.28 4.80
CA PRO A 150 -10.55 2.33 3.71
C PRO A 150 -11.78 2.68 2.88
N THR A 151 -12.70 3.50 3.41
CA THR A 151 -13.89 3.95 2.67
C THR A 151 -13.56 4.89 1.50
N ARG A 152 -12.36 5.47 1.50
CA ARG A 152 -11.85 6.32 0.42
C ARG A 152 -10.98 5.58 -0.58
N ALA A 153 -10.83 4.27 -0.44
CA ALA A 153 -10.10 3.47 -1.41
C ALA A 153 -10.88 3.44 -2.73
N VAL A 154 -10.19 3.63 -3.86
CA VAL A 154 -10.82 3.71 -5.18
C VAL A 154 -10.03 2.90 -6.21
N LEU A 155 -10.74 2.36 -7.19
CA LEU A 155 -10.15 1.80 -8.40
C LEU A 155 -10.17 2.87 -9.50
N LYS A 156 -9.03 3.14 -10.11
CA LYS A 156 -8.89 4.02 -11.27
C LYS A 156 -8.62 3.22 -12.54
N SER A 157 -9.54 3.29 -13.50
CA SER A 157 -9.30 2.82 -14.86
C SER A 157 -8.59 3.90 -15.67
N ALA A 158 -8.00 3.56 -16.82
CA ALA A 158 -7.66 4.57 -17.82
C ALA A 158 -8.97 5.04 -18.49
N PRO A 159 -9.26 6.36 -18.60
CA PRO A 159 -8.32 7.50 -18.60
C PRO A 159 -8.05 8.20 -17.24
N GLY A 160 -8.49 7.63 -16.12
CA GLY A 160 -8.30 8.18 -14.76
C GLY A 160 -9.58 8.28 -13.95
N VAL A 161 -10.69 7.70 -14.44
CA VAL A 161 -11.98 7.74 -13.74
C VAL A 161 -11.90 6.85 -12.50
N GLY A 162 -12.11 7.44 -11.33
CA GLY A 162 -12.16 6.74 -10.05
C GLY A 162 -13.55 6.22 -9.76
N GLN A 163 -13.63 4.96 -9.33
CA GLN A 163 -14.85 4.32 -8.85
C GLN A 163 -14.57 3.58 -7.53
N PRO A 164 -15.60 3.23 -6.74
CA PRO A 164 -15.43 2.32 -5.61
C PRO A 164 -14.74 1.02 -6.05
N ILE A 165 -13.91 0.44 -5.18
CA ILE A 165 -13.25 -0.84 -5.48
C ILE A 165 -14.33 -1.94 -5.53
N PRO A 166 -14.44 -2.69 -6.65
CA PRO A 166 -15.32 -3.85 -6.74
C PRO A 166 -15.05 -4.87 -5.62
N VAL A 167 -16.10 -5.55 -5.15
CA VAL A 167 -15.99 -6.50 -4.02
C VAL A 167 -15.03 -7.65 -4.33
N ASP A 168 -14.96 -8.11 -5.58
CA ASP A 168 -14.03 -9.13 -6.05
C ASP A 168 -12.56 -8.67 -6.14
N LEU A 169 -12.32 -7.36 -5.95
CA LEU A 169 -11.00 -6.75 -5.86
C LEU A 169 -10.70 -6.22 -4.45
N LEU A 170 -11.43 -6.69 -3.44
CA LEU A 170 -11.08 -6.54 -2.02
C LEU A 170 -10.48 -7.86 -1.51
N ALA A 171 -9.88 -7.83 -0.32
CA ALA A 171 -9.48 -9.07 0.33
C ALA A 171 -10.71 -9.97 0.54
N GLU A 172 -10.55 -11.27 0.30
CA GLU A 172 -11.57 -12.24 0.72
C GLU A 172 -11.72 -12.10 2.24
N ALA A 173 -12.96 -12.00 2.72
CA ALA A 173 -13.21 -12.00 4.16
C ALA A 173 -12.71 -13.34 4.71
N ALA A 174 -11.58 -13.29 5.43
CA ALA A 174 -11.01 -14.44 6.12
C ALA A 174 -11.95 -14.96 7.21
#